data_AF-A0A0M3QVR6-F1
#
_entry.id   AF-A0A0M3QVR6-F1
#
_cell.length_a   1.000
_cell.length_b   1.000
_cell.length_c   1.000
_cell.angle_alpha   90.00
_cell.angle_beta   90.00
_cell.angle_gamma   90.00
#
_symmetry.space_group_name_H-M   'P 1'
#
loop_
_entity.id
_entity.type
_entity.pdbx_description
1 polymer ?
#
loop_
_entity_poly.entity_id
_entity_poly.type
_entity_poly.pdbx_seq_one_letter_code
_entity_poly.pdbx_strand_id
1 'polypeptide(L)'
;MNEGHTLGNALKTIIARYPEVDFCGYTIPHPTEQKLHFRIQSHRERAIDLLKRGLEDLESLCDHTMDTFEKEMNSFNAAIAEST
;
A
#
# COMPACT_ATOMS: atom_id res chain seq x y z
N MET A 1 14.22 5.27 9.37
CA MET A 1 13.18 5.57 8.38
C MET A 1 11.91 5.81 9.17
N ASN A 2 11.35 7.02 9.08
CA ASN A 2 10.27 7.46 9.96
C ASN A 2 8.95 7.37 9.19
N GLU A 3 8.26 6.26 9.36
CA GLU A 3 7.02 6.00 8.64
C GLU A 3 5.84 6.74 9.28
N GLY A 4 5.01 7.36 8.45
CA GLY A 4 3.89 8.20 8.87
C GLY A 4 2.57 7.80 8.21
N HIS A 5 1.67 8.77 8.07
CA HIS A 5 0.33 8.54 7.53
C HIS A 5 0.32 7.91 6.13
N THR A 6 1.31 8.21 5.29
CA THR A 6 1.39 7.71 3.92
C THR A 6 1.48 6.18 3.89
N LEU A 7 2.56 5.59 4.43
CA LEU A 7 2.71 4.14 4.49
C LEU A 7 1.64 3.50 5.37
N GLY A 8 1.35 4.10 6.53
CA GLY A 8 0.35 3.57 7.46
C GLY A 8 -1.02 3.41 6.82
N ASN A 9 -1.49 4.41 6.07
CA ASN A 9 -2.80 4.36 5.43
C ASN A 9 -2.84 3.42 4.22
N ALA A 10 -1.79 3.43 3.39
CA ALA A 10 -1.68 2.53 2.24
C ALA A 10 -1.71 1.06 2.70
N LEU A 11 -0.83 0.71 3.64
CA LEU A 11 -0.71 -0.65 4.14
C LEU A 11 -1.97 -1.11 4.89
N LYS A 12 -2.56 -0.24 5.72
CA LYS A 12 -3.83 -0.52 6.40
C LYS A 12 -4.95 -0.81 5.40
N THR A 13 -4.98 -0.10 4.27
CA THR A 13 -6.04 -0.25 3.26
C THR A 13 -5.95 -1.60 2.56
N ILE A 14 -4.75 -2.12 2.34
CA ILE A 14 -4.51 -3.45 1.76
C ILE A 14 -4.88 -4.53 2.77
N ILE A 15 -4.28 -4.50 3.96
CA ILE A 15 -4.45 -5.56 4.97
C ILE A 15 -5.90 -5.65 5.45
N ALA A 16 -6.62 -4.54 5.54
CA ALA A 16 -8.04 -4.54 5.94
C ALA A 16 -8.97 -5.22 4.92
N ARG A 17 -8.50 -5.57 3.72
CA ARG A 17 -9.28 -6.31 2.70
C ARG A 17 -9.14 -7.82 2.81
N TYR A 18 -8.21 -8.31 3.63
CA TYR A 18 -7.99 -9.74 3.79
C TYR A 18 -9.13 -10.38 4.58
N PRO A 19 -9.72 -11.49 4.08
CA PRO A 19 -10.88 -12.12 4.72
C PRO A 19 -10.59 -12.64 6.14
N GLU A 20 -9.33 -12.93 6.46
CA GLU A 20 -8.87 -13.42 7.76
C GLU A 20 -8.54 -12.32 8.78
N VAL A 21 -8.62 -11.05 8.38
CA VAL A 21 -8.35 -9.88 9.23
C VAL A 21 -9.65 -9.35 9.80
N ASP A 22 -9.77 -9.38 11.12
CA ASP A 22 -10.91 -8.81 11.85
C ASP A 22 -10.75 -7.30 12.05
N PHE A 23 -9.51 -6.85 12.26
CA PHE A 23 -9.20 -5.43 12.47
C PHE A 23 -7.80 -5.09 11.98
N CYS A 24 -7.68 -3.96 11.27
CA CYS A 24 -6.41 -3.37 10.91
C CYS A 24 -6.47 -1.84 11.03
N GLY A 25 -5.52 -1.25 11.74
CA GLY A 25 -5.46 0.18 12.00
C GLY A 25 -4.05 0.67 12.31
N TYR A 26 -3.83 1.98 12.16
CA TYR A 26 -2.60 2.63 12.59
C TYR A 26 -2.91 3.91 13.37
N THR A 27 -1.99 4.30 14.25
CA THR A 27 -2.06 5.58 14.95
C THR A 27 -0.67 6.20 15.08
N ILE A 28 -0.61 7.52 15.02
CA ILE A 28 0.57 8.31 15.37
C ILE A 28 0.26 8.90 16.76
N PRO A 29 0.94 8.44 17.81
CA PRO A 29 0.57 8.78 19.19
C PRO A 29 0.70 10.28 19.47
N HIS A 30 1.66 10.96 18.82
CA HIS A 30 1.83 12.40 18.91
C HIS A 30 2.48 12.94 17.62
N PRO A 31 2.05 14.09 17.06
CA PRO A 31 2.60 14.63 15.80
C PRO A 31 4.12 14.88 15.81
N THR A 32 4.67 15.21 16.98
CA THR A 32 6.12 15.43 17.16
C THR A 32 6.89 14.11 17.34
N GLU A 33 6.21 13.01 17.64
CA GLU A 33 6.83 11.69 17.74
C GLU A 33 6.80 10.99 16.40
N GLN A 34 7.97 10.60 15.91
CA GLN A 34 8.12 9.85 14.67
C GLN A 34 7.90 8.35 14.91
N LYS A 35 6.72 7.99 15.42
CA LYS A 35 6.32 6.61 15.68
C LYS A 35 4.97 6.31 15.04
N LEU A 36 4.87 5.14 14.44
CA LEU A 36 3.64 4.60 13.88
C LEU A 36 3.31 3.30 14.61
N HIS A 37 2.20 3.28 15.33
CA HIS A 37 1.70 2.05 15.93
C HIS A 37 0.73 1.40 14.97
N PHE A 38 1.12 0.24 14.43
CA PHE A 38 0.30 -0.55 13.53
C PHE A 38 -0.29 -1.75 14.26
N ARG A 39 -1.60 -1.97 14.15
CA ARG A 39 -2.30 -3.05 14.84
C ARG A 39 -3.10 -3.89 13.86
N ILE A 40 -2.86 -5.19 13.91
CA ILE A 40 -3.57 -6.22 13.15
C ILE A 40 -4.17 -7.20 14.16
N GLN A 41 -5.44 -7.55 13.98
CA GLN A 41 -6.11 -8.64 14.68
C GLN A 41 -6.71 -9.56 13.63
N SER A 42 -6.47 -10.86 13.78
CA SER A 42 -6.88 -11.90 12.85
C SER A 42 -7.29 -13.15 13.63
N HIS A 43 -8.20 -13.92 13.07
CA HIS A 43 -8.78 -15.09 13.74
C HIS A 43 -8.04 -16.40 13.43
N ARG A 44 -7.18 -16.45 12.39
CA ARG A 44 -6.49 -17.67 11.92
C ARG A 44 -5.00 -17.50 11.74
N GLU A 45 -4.60 -16.57 10.88
CA GLU A 45 -3.20 -16.36 10.54
C GLU A 45 -2.49 -15.48 11.57
N ARG A 46 -1.16 -15.63 11.68
CA ARG A 46 -0.38 -14.77 12.56
C ARG A 46 -0.30 -13.38 11.93
N ALA A 47 -0.54 -12.35 12.73
CA ALA A 47 -0.45 -10.95 12.29
C ALA A 47 0.87 -10.59 11.59
N ILE A 48 1.99 -11.23 11.94
CA ILE A 48 3.29 -10.98 11.30
C ILE A 48 3.34 -11.50 9.85
N ASP A 49 2.65 -12.61 9.56
CA ASP A 49 2.63 -13.19 8.22
C ASP A 49 1.72 -12.34 7.31
N LEU A 50 0.59 -11.88 7.85
CA LEU A 50 -0.30 -10.92 7.20
C LEU A 50 0.39 -9.57 6.92
N LEU A 51 1.24 -9.12 7.84
CA LEU A 51 2.02 -7.90 7.64
C LEU A 51 3.02 -8.04 6.50
N LYS A 52 3.75 -9.16 6.43
CA LYS A 52 4.70 -9.43 5.34
C LYS A 52 3.99 -9.48 3.98
N ARG A 53 2.90 -10.26 3.90
CA ARG A 53 2.08 -10.31 2.69
C ARG A 53 1.53 -8.94 2.31
N GLY A 54 1.08 -8.16 3.29
CA GLY A 54 0.64 -6.77 3.11
C GLY A 54 1.69 -5.85 2.48
N LEU A 55 2.96 -6.04 2.82
CA LEU A 55 4.06 -5.27 2.24
C LEU A 55 4.36 -5.72 0.80
N GLU A 56 4.38 -7.03 0.54
CA GLU A 56 4.57 -7.61 -0.80
C GLU A 56 3.43 -7.21 -1.77
N ASP A 57 2.19 -7.23 -1.29
CA ASP A 57 1.02 -6.81 -2.07
C ASP A 57 1.02 -5.30 -2.33
N LEU A 58 1.54 -4.48 -1.40
CA LEU A 58 1.70 -3.05 -1.59
C LEU A 58 2.77 -2.73 -2.65
N GLU A 59 3.90 -3.42 -2.61
CA GLU A 59 4.95 -3.32 -3.63
C GLU A 59 4.41 -3.70 -5.01
N SER A 60 3.76 -4.86 -5.09
CA SER A 60 3.16 -5.36 -6.34
C SER A 60 2.10 -4.40 -6.91
N LEU A 61 1.31 -3.75 -6.05
CA LEU A 61 0.35 -2.74 -6.47
C LEU A 61 1.03 -1.51 -7.08
N CYS A 62 2.12 -1.03 -6.47
CA CYS A 62 2.90 0.09 -6.98
C CYS A 62 3.51 -0.23 -8.34
N ASP A 63 4.13 -1.41 -8.48
CA ASP A 63 4.73 -1.87 -9.74
C ASP A 63 3.68 -1.93 -10.85
N HIS A 64 2.54 -2.59 -10.59
CA HIS A 64 1.47 -2.67 -11.57
C HIS A 64 0.91 -1.29 -11.97
N THR A 65 0.82 -0.37 -11.01
CA THR A 65 0.36 1.00 -11.26
C THR A 65 1.34 1.76 -12.15
N MET A 66 2.65 1.63 -11.90
CA MET A 66 3.71 2.24 -12.71
C MET A 66 3.71 1.68 -14.13
N ASP A 67 3.71 0.35 -14.28
CA ASP A 67 3.70 -0.33 -15.58
C ASP A 67 2.50 0.09 -16.43
N THR A 68 1.31 0.13 -15.82
CA THR A 68 0.08 0.53 -16.50
C THR A 68 0.15 2.00 -16.92
N PHE A 69 0.62 2.87 -16.03
CA PHE A 69 0.76 4.29 -16.33
C PHE A 69 1.74 4.54 -17.48
N GLU A 70 2.93 3.93 -17.43
CA GLU A 70 3.95 4.08 -18.47
C GLU A 70 3.47 3.57 -19.82
N LYS A 71 2.78 2.43 -19.85
CA LYS A 71 2.21 1.87 -21.08
C LYS A 71 1.20 2.83 -21.73
N GLU A 72 0.26 3.36 -20.95
CA GLU A 72 -0.75 4.29 -21.48
C GLU A 72 -0.11 5.62 -21.88
N MET A 73 0.88 6.11 -21.14
CA MET A 73 1.60 7.34 -21.48
C MET A 73 2.40 7.20 -22.78
N ASN A 74 3.05 6.06 -22.99
CA ASN A 74 3.77 5.76 -24.23
C ASN A 74 2.81 5.69 -25.43
N SER A 75 1.65 5.06 -25.25
CA SER A 75 0.61 4.98 -26.28
C SER A 75 0.05 6.36 -26.64
N PHE A 76 -0.19 7.21 -25.63
CA PHE A 76 -0.62 8.59 -25.82
C PHE A 76 0.41 9.44 -26.57
N ASN A 77 1.69 9.35 -26.19
CA ASN A 77 2.76 10.08 -26.85
C ASN A 77 2.95 9.65 -28.32
N ALA A 78 2.83 8.36 -28.61
CA ALA A 78 2.86 7.84 -29.98
C ALA A 78 1.70 8.40 -30.82
N ALA A 79 0.49 8.41 -30.28
CA ALA A 79 -0.68 8.97 -30.97
C ALA A 79 -0.54 10.48 -31.26
N ILE A 80 0.08 11.25 -30.36
CA ILE A 80 0.39 12.67 -30.61
C ILE A 80 1.42 12.82 -31.73
N ALA A 81 2.47 12.02 -31.73
CA ALA A 81 3.53 12.07 -32.74
C ALA A 81 3.02 11.71 -34.15
N GLU A 82 2.04 10.82 -34.27
CA GLU A 82 1.38 10.49 -35.53
C GLU A 82 0.42 11.59 -36.03
N SER A 83 -0.01 12.49 -35.13
CA SER A 83 -0.96 13.57 -35.43
C SER A 83 -0.28 14.90 -35.77
N THR A 84 1.05 14.96 -35.71
CA THR A 84 1.87 16.16 -35.99
C THR A 84 2.68 15.95 -37.26
#